data_AF-X1T119-F1
#
_entry.id   AF-X1T119-F1
#
_cell.length_a   1.000
_cell.length_b   1.000
_cell.length_c   1.000
_cell.angle_alpha   90.00
_cell.angle_beta   90.00
_cell.angle_gamma   90.00
#
_symmetry.space_group_name_H-M   'P 1'
#
loop_
_entity.id
_entity.type
_entity.pdbx_description
1 polymer ?
#
loop_
_entity_poly.entity_id
_entity_poly.type
_entity_poly.pdbx_seq_one_letter_code
_entity_poly.pdbx_strand_id
1 'polypeptide(L)'
;MIVACKKTTLRKLGFLSDQEGIINKYIREEGAWNPHLIKTREFILDSIKGKSFQTIAILGSGWLLDIPLEELTEQCERVLLVDIFHPPQIVHKTKAYLNIELIAQDITGGLVEEVYSLVRDFKRFGKKKSIREIVTHGFKPEYEVDYYVSVNLLNQLDILIIDYLKKHHIYSEQELHRLRHRIQKCHVDSLPAGKTCLITDYEELIYKENILEKRNPLVH
;
A
#
# COMPACT_ATOMS: atom_id res chain seq x y z
N MET A 1 2.92 2.78 18.15
CA MET A 1 3.63 3.98 17.66
C MET A 1 3.38 4.08 16.16
N ILE A 2 2.47 4.95 15.73
CA ILE A 2 2.25 5.31 14.33
C ILE A 2 3.60 5.78 13.79
N VAL A 3 4.10 5.06 12.78
CA VAL A 3 5.32 5.46 12.09
C VAL A 3 4.92 6.43 10.97
N ALA A 4 4.72 7.68 11.35
CA ALA A 4 4.52 8.76 10.38
C ALA A 4 5.85 9.05 9.67
N CYS A 5 5.83 9.01 8.34
CA CYS A 5 7.01 9.27 7.52
C CYS A 5 7.14 10.78 7.23
N LYS A 6 8.37 11.29 7.22
CA LYS A 6 8.64 12.71 6.92
C LYS A 6 8.27 12.99 5.48
N LYS A 7 7.56 14.10 5.25
CA LYS A 7 7.18 14.55 3.90
C LYS A 7 8.38 14.68 2.94
N THR A 8 9.56 15.04 3.45
CA THR A 8 10.81 15.07 2.68
C THR A 8 11.22 13.69 2.21
N THR A 9 11.14 12.68 3.06
CA THR A 9 11.42 11.28 2.74
C THR A 9 10.45 10.77 1.68
N LEU A 10 9.14 10.97 1.87
CA LEU A 10 8.10 10.59 0.91
C LEU A 10 8.34 11.19 -0.48
N ARG A 11 8.71 12.47 -0.54
CA ARG A 11 9.05 13.13 -1.80
C ARG A 11 10.31 12.54 -2.45
N LYS A 12 11.33 12.20 -1.66
CA LYS A 12 12.59 11.65 -2.18
C LYS A 12 12.45 10.23 -2.71
N LEU A 13 11.60 9.43 -2.08
CA LEU A 13 11.31 8.05 -2.51
C LEU A 13 10.25 7.99 -3.62
N GLY A 14 9.56 9.10 -3.92
CA GLY A 14 8.66 9.19 -5.06
C GLY A 14 7.18 8.96 -4.75
N PHE A 15 6.81 8.75 -3.47
CA PHE A 15 5.42 8.50 -3.07
C PHE A 15 4.46 9.61 -3.51
N LEU A 16 4.88 10.87 -3.45
CA LEU A 16 3.99 11.98 -3.84
C LEU A 16 3.72 12.03 -5.35
N SER A 17 4.76 11.78 -6.17
CA SER A 17 4.60 11.74 -7.63
C SER A 17 3.89 10.47 -8.10
N ASP A 18 4.05 9.37 -7.37
CA ASP A 18 3.35 8.12 -7.65
C ASP A 18 1.83 8.28 -7.49
N GLN A 19 1.39 8.97 -6.44
CA GLN A 19 -0.02 9.31 -6.23
C GLN A 19 -0.61 10.13 -7.38
N GLU A 20 0.15 11.09 -7.93
CA GLU A 20 -0.25 11.81 -9.15
C GLU A 20 -0.31 10.88 -10.37
N GLY A 21 0.64 9.94 -10.48
CA GLY A 21 0.66 8.91 -11.51
C GLY A 21 -0.58 8.03 -11.51
N ILE A 22 -1.02 7.58 -10.33
CA ILE A 22 -2.22 6.74 -10.15
C ILE A 22 -3.46 7.47 -10.66
N ILE A 23 -3.71 8.69 -10.19
CA ILE A 23 -4.93 9.43 -10.60
C ILE A 23 -4.91 9.79 -12.08
N ASN A 24 -3.74 10.15 -12.63
CA ASN A 24 -3.62 10.44 -14.06
C ASN A 24 -3.85 9.19 -14.92
N LYS A 25 -3.40 8.01 -14.46
CA LYS A 25 -3.66 6.73 -15.13
C LYS A 25 -5.15 6.40 -15.08
N TYR A 26 -5.77 6.55 -13.92
CA TYR A 26 -7.21 6.37 -13.77
C TYR A 26 -8.00 7.27 -14.74
N ILE A 27 -7.74 8.59 -14.78
CA ILE A 27 -8.44 9.52 -15.67
C ILE A 27 -8.27 9.14 -17.15
N ARG A 28 -7.07 8.70 -17.55
CA ARG A 28 -6.80 8.31 -18.94
C ARG A 28 -7.45 6.99 -19.35
N GLU A 29 -7.59 6.06 -18.41
CA GLU A 29 -7.97 4.66 -18.68
C GLU A 29 -9.28 4.25 -17.97
N GLU A 30 -10.06 5.22 -17.49
CA GLU A 30 -11.22 5.02 -16.60
C GLU A 30 -12.17 3.92 -17.08
N GLY A 31 -12.51 3.93 -18.37
CA GLY A 31 -13.41 2.92 -18.95
C GLY A 31 -12.90 1.48 -18.83
N ALA A 32 -11.59 1.26 -18.93
CA ALA A 32 -10.98 -0.05 -18.78
C ALA A 32 -10.79 -0.44 -17.30
N TRP A 33 -10.68 0.54 -16.40
CA TRP A 33 -10.49 0.34 -14.96
C TRP A 33 -11.79 0.08 -14.21
N ASN A 34 -12.90 0.68 -14.63
CA ASN A 34 -14.19 0.59 -13.93
C ASN A 34 -14.64 -0.84 -13.58
N PRO A 35 -14.56 -1.84 -14.48
CA PRO A 35 -14.93 -3.21 -14.12
C PRO A 35 -14.09 -3.79 -12.96
N HIS A 36 -12.81 -3.42 -12.87
CA HIS A 36 -11.95 -3.84 -11.77
C HIS A 36 -12.35 -3.13 -10.47
N LEU A 37 -12.55 -1.81 -10.51
CA LEU A 37 -12.97 -1.04 -9.32
C LEU A 37 -14.31 -1.53 -8.75
N ILE A 38 -15.28 -1.82 -9.61
CA ILE A 38 -16.58 -2.37 -9.20
C ILE A 38 -16.41 -3.72 -8.50
N LYS A 39 -15.65 -4.65 -9.10
CA LYS A 39 -15.39 -5.97 -8.50
C LYS A 39 -14.68 -5.85 -7.15
N THR A 40 -13.73 -4.94 -7.02
CA THR A 40 -13.06 -4.69 -5.74
C THR A 40 -14.05 -4.19 -4.69
N ARG A 41 -14.91 -3.21 -5.03
CA ARG A 41 -15.96 -2.73 -4.13
C ARG A 41 -16.91 -3.83 -3.70
N GLU A 42 -17.43 -4.61 -4.65
CA GLU A 42 -18.33 -5.74 -4.39
C GLU A 42 -17.68 -6.76 -3.47
N PHE A 43 -16.42 -7.12 -3.72
CA PHE A 43 -15.70 -8.09 -2.90
C PHE A 43 -15.48 -7.58 -1.47
N ILE A 44 -15.20 -6.28 -1.29
CA ILE A 44 -15.13 -5.66 0.04
C ILE A 44 -16.47 -5.79 0.77
N LEU A 45 -17.57 -5.41 0.12
CA LEU A 45 -18.91 -5.45 0.70
C LEU A 45 -19.34 -6.88 1.03
N ASP A 46 -19.11 -7.83 0.15
CA ASP A 46 -19.40 -9.24 0.39
C ASP A 46 -18.61 -9.80 1.57
N SER A 47 -17.36 -9.33 1.75
CA SER A 47 -16.52 -9.79 2.87
C SER A 47 -17.05 -9.36 4.24
N ILE A 48 -17.81 -8.26 4.31
CA ILE A 48 -18.40 -7.71 5.54
C ILE A 48 -19.90 -7.99 5.69
N LYS A 49 -20.55 -8.48 4.64
CA LYS A 49 -22.00 -8.71 4.60
C LYS A 49 -22.48 -9.61 5.73
N GLY A 50 -23.52 -9.17 6.43
CA GLY A 50 -24.15 -9.92 7.53
C GLY A 50 -23.29 -10.00 8.79
N LYS A 51 -22.20 -9.23 8.87
CA LYS A 51 -21.35 -9.10 10.05
C LYS A 51 -21.47 -7.67 10.58
N SER A 52 -21.22 -7.51 11.87
CA SER A 52 -21.09 -6.20 12.51
C SER A 52 -19.67 -6.09 13.05
N PHE A 53 -19.00 -4.99 12.72
CA PHE A 53 -17.65 -4.69 13.16
C PHE A 53 -17.65 -3.33 13.84
N GLN A 54 -16.98 -3.22 14.99
CA GLN A 54 -16.80 -1.92 15.64
C GLN A 54 -15.79 -1.11 14.85
N THR A 55 -14.63 -1.70 14.53
CA THR A 55 -13.56 -1.02 13.79
C THR A 55 -13.07 -1.85 12.62
N ILE A 56 -13.14 -1.28 11.41
CA ILE A 56 -12.50 -1.84 10.20
C ILE A 56 -11.33 -0.96 9.78
N ALA A 57 -10.20 -1.58 9.41
CA ALA A 57 -9.08 -0.89 8.79
C ALA A 57 -8.97 -1.19 7.29
N ILE A 58 -9.00 -0.16 6.46
CA ILE A 58 -8.71 -0.21 5.03
C ILE A 58 -7.24 0.17 4.82
N LEU A 59 -6.40 -0.82 4.54
CA LEU A 59 -4.97 -0.66 4.31
C LEU A 59 -4.71 -0.40 2.82
N GLY A 60 -3.99 0.68 2.52
CA GLY A 60 -3.73 1.12 1.13
C GLY A 60 -4.88 1.94 0.57
N SER A 61 -5.53 2.73 1.43
CA SER A 61 -6.75 3.47 1.07
C SER A 61 -6.56 4.55 -0.01
N GLY A 62 -5.35 5.11 -0.17
CA GLY A 62 -4.96 6.03 -1.25
C GLY A 62 -6.03 7.03 -1.69
N TRP A 63 -6.40 6.94 -2.97
CA TRP A 63 -7.41 7.80 -3.62
C TRP A 63 -8.87 7.36 -3.40
N LEU A 64 -9.11 6.27 -2.68
CA LEU A 64 -10.46 5.71 -2.43
C LEU A 64 -11.24 5.36 -3.72
N LEU A 65 -10.56 5.04 -4.83
CA LEU A 65 -11.20 4.78 -6.14
C LEU A 65 -12.07 3.52 -6.10
N ASP A 66 -11.64 2.50 -5.38
CA ASP A 66 -12.25 1.18 -5.24
C ASP A 66 -12.81 0.91 -3.83
N ILE A 67 -12.88 1.93 -2.98
CA ILE A 67 -13.34 1.80 -1.60
C ILE A 67 -14.83 2.21 -1.49
N PRO A 68 -15.74 1.32 -1.04
CA PRO A 68 -17.16 1.61 -0.87
C PRO A 68 -17.43 2.42 0.40
N LEU A 69 -17.05 3.69 0.37
CA LEU A 69 -16.99 4.55 1.54
C LEU A 69 -18.34 4.74 2.24
N GLU A 70 -19.41 5.02 1.47
CA GLU A 70 -20.75 5.26 2.01
C GLU A 70 -21.27 4.00 2.70
N GLU A 71 -21.18 2.87 2.00
CA GLU A 71 -21.63 1.58 2.48
C GLU A 71 -20.85 1.12 3.72
N LEU A 72 -19.54 1.38 3.77
CA LEU A 72 -18.70 1.11 4.95
C LEU A 72 -19.13 1.95 6.15
N THR A 73 -19.44 3.23 5.93
CA THR A 73 -19.84 4.15 7.00
C THR A 73 -21.22 3.83 7.57
N GLU A 74 -22.10 3.19 6.81
CA GLU A 74 -23.40 2.74 7.27
C GLU A 74 -23.34 1.42 8.05
N GLN A 75 -22.38 0.55 7.72
CA GLN A 75 -22.28 -0.81 8.28
C GLN A 75 -21.28 -0.94 9.45
N CYS A 76 -20.41 0.05 9.66
CA CYS A 76 -19.33 -0.02 10.64
C CYS A 76 -19.38 1.17 11.61
N GLU A 77 -19.09 0.94 12.89
CA GLU A 77 -19.05 2.03 13.88
C GLU A 77 -17.87 2.98 13.65
N ARG A 78 -16.72 2.45 13.19
CA ARG A 78 -15.50 3.21 12.85
C ARG A 78 -14.78 2.59 11.66
N VAL A 79 -14.37 3.45 10.73
CA VAL A 79 -13.59 3.08 9.53
C VAL A 79 -12.25 3.81 9.56
N LEU A 80 -11.15 3.05 9.66
CA LEU A 80 -9.80 3.56 9.59
C LEU A 80 -9.29 3.46 8.15
N LEU A 81 -8.99 4.60 7.54
CA LEU A 81 -8.38 4.67 6.21
C LEU A 81 -6.88 4.85 6.39
N VAL A 82 -6.12 3.78 6.19
CA VAL A 82 -4.69 3.71 6.45
C VAL A 82 -3.94 3.82 5.12
N ASP A 83 -3.06 4.81 5.01
CA ASP A 83 -2.14 4.96 3.89
C ASP A 83 -0.90 5.72 4.36
N ILE A 84 0.22 5.61 3.64
CA ILE A 84 1.39 6.43 3.93
C ILE A 84 1.15 7.91 3.57
N PHE A 85 0.23 8.17 2.63
CA PHE A 85 -0.16 9.52 2.24
C PHE A 85 -1.59 9.57 1.69
N HIS A 86 -2.41 10.48 2.24
CA HIS A 86 -3.73 10.80 1.68
C HIS A 86 -3.70 12.12 0.90
N PRO A 87 -4.18 12.14 -0.36
CA PRO A 87 -4.32 13.37 -1.12
C PRO A 87 -5.23 14.40 -0.44
N PRO A 88 -4.98 15.72 -0.56
CA PRO A 88 -5.81 16.76 0.07
C PRO A 88 -7.30 16.67 -0.27
N GLN A 89 -7.63 16.22 -1.49
CA GLN A 89 -8.99 16.01 -1.95
C GLN A 89 -9.68 14.91 -1.13
N ILE A 90 -8.96 13.85 -0.80
CA ILE A 90 -9.45 12.75 0.05
C ILE A 90 -9.62 13.23 1.49
N VAL A 91 -8.63 13.97 2.01
CA VAL A 91 -8.73 14.60 3.34
C VAL A 91 -9.95 15.52 3.45
N HIS A 92 -10.30 16.23 2.38
CA HIS A 92 -11.51 17.06 2.36
C HIS A 92 -12.79 16.22 2.27
N LYS A 93 -12.83 15.24 1.35
CA LYS A 93 -13.98 14.34 1.12
C LYS A 93 -14.39 13.61 2.40
N THR A 94 -13.43 13.11 3.18
CA THR A 94 -13.74 12.31 4.37
C THR A 94 -14.30 13.13 5.54
N LYS A 95 -14.18 14.46 5.54
CA LYS A 95 -14.76 15.31 6.60
C LYS A 95 -16.28 15.25 6.68
N ALA A 96 -16.93 14.80 5.61
CA ALA A 96 -18.38 14.61 5.59
C ALA A 96 -18.85 13.42 6.45
N TYR A 97 -17.95 12.54 6.87
CA TYR A 97 -18.27 11.31 7.59
C TYR A 97 -17.72 11.37 9.01
N LEU A 98 -18.59 11.17 10.01
CA LEU A 98 -18.22 11.29 11.43
C LEU A 98 -17.44 10.09 11.96
N ASN A 99 -17.58 8.93 11.33
CA ASN A 99 -16.97 7.66 11.73
C ASN A 99 -15.75 7.26 10.88
N ILE A 100 -15.22 8.17 10.06
CA ILE A 100 -13.99 7.95 9.30
C ILE A 100 -12.81 8.61 9.99
N GLU A 101 -11.71 7.87 10.09
CA GLU A 101 -10.42 8.39 10.53
C GLU A 101 -9.34 8.11 9.51
N LEU A 102 -8.59 9.15 9.13
CA LEU A 102 -7.43 9.03 8.25
C LEU A 102 -6.18 8.80 9.08
N ILE A 103 -5.50 7.67 8.83
CA ILE A 103 -4.27 7.30 9.51
C ILE A 103 -3.11 7.33 8.51
N ALA A 104 -2.30 8.38 8.61
CA ALA A 104 -1.06 8.50 7.84
C ALA A 104 0.04 7.63 8.46
N GLN A 105 0.25 6.42 7.93
CA GLN A 105 1.17 5.43 8.50
C GLN A 105 1.92 4.65 7.41
N ASP A 106 3.23 4.45 7.64
CA ASP A 106 4.02 3.50 6.86
C ASP A 106 3.68 2.05 7.25
N ILE A 107 2.93 1.37 6.38
CA ILE A 107 2.46 -0.02 6.55
C ILE A 107 3.62 -1.01 6.59
N THR A 108 4.78 -0.67 6.02
CA THR A 108 5.97 -1.53 6.12
C THR A 108 6.60 -1.55 7.52
N GLY A 109 6.09 -0.73 8.44
CA GLY A 109 6.59 -0.65 9.81
C GLY A 109 7.89 0.15 9.92
N GLY A 110 8.02 1.22 9.14
CA GLY A 110 9.13 2.18 9.19
C GLY A 110 10.26 1.94 8.18
N LEU A 111 10.10 0.98 7.27
CA LEU A 111 11.12 0.65 6.28
C LEU A 111 11.42 1.83 5.35
N VAL A 112 10.42 2.67 5.07
CA VAL A 112 10.57 3.82 4.17
C VAL A 112 11.61 4.80 4.68
N GLU A 113 11.56 5.14 5.98
CA GLU A 113 12.56 6.02 6.62
C GLU A 113 13.91 5.34 6.81
N GLU A 114 13.92 4.04 7.11
CA GLU A 114 15.15 3.26 7.23
C GLU A 114 15.92 3.28 5.90
N VAL A 115 15.25 2.98 4.79
CA VAL A 115 15.85 2.94 3.45
C VAL A 115 16.36 4.32 3.03
N TYR A 116 15.60 5.38 3.31
CA TYR A 116 16.06 6.74 3.04
C TYR A 116 17.34 7.08 3.81
N SER A 117 17.36 6.76 5.11
CA SER A 117 18.52 7.01 5.97
C SER A 117 19.74 6.20 5.53
N LEU A 118 19.53 4.94 5.16
CA LEU A 118 20.57 4.04 4.64
C LEU A 118 21.23 4.60 3.39
N VAL A 119 20.44 5.04 2.40
CA VAL A 119 20.99 5.64 1.18
C VAL A 119 21.76 6.91 1.49
N ARG A 120 21.24 7.76 2.39
CA ARG A 120 21.92 8.99 2.81
C ARG A 120 23.27 8.69 3.45
N ASP A 121 23.32 7.70 4.34
CA ASP A 121 24.54 7.34 5.07
C ASP A 121 25.55 6.65 4.14
N PHE A 122 25.10 5.82 3.20
CA PHE A 122 25.95 5.27 2.13
C PHE A 122 26.58 6.37 1.28
N LYS A 123 25.79 7.37 0.85
CA LYS A 123 26.32 8.51 0.06
C LYS A 123 27.31 9.37 0.83
N ARG A 124 27.12 9.53 2.14
CA ARG A 124 27.95 10.41 2.97
C ARG A 124 29.22 9.74 3.46
N PHE A 125 29.15 8.45 3.80
CA PHE A 125 30.21 7.74 4.51
C PHE A 125 30.71 6.48 3.79
N GLY A 126 30.10 6.09 2.66
CA GLY A 126 30.42 4.84 1.95
C GLY A 126 29.99 3.57 2.70
N LYS A 127 29.27 3.70 3.83
CA LYS A 127 28.87 2.57 4.66
C LYS A 127 27.64 1.88 4.07
N LYS A 128 27.82 0.68 3.52
CA LYS A 128 26.73 -0.19 3.08
C LYS A 128 26.27 -1.08 4.24
N LYS A 129 25.00 -0.95 4.64
CA LYS A 129 24.33 -1.88 5.56
C LYS A 129 24.02 -3.19 4.82
N SER A 130 24.14 -4.34 5.46
CA SER A 130 23.76 -5.61 4.83
C SER A 130 22.25 -5.62 4.59
N ILE A 131 21.82 -6.14 3.43
CA ILE A 131 20.39 -6.26 3.10
C ILE A 131 19.62 -7.10 4.15
N ARG A 132 20.32 -8.03 4.82
CA ARG A 132 19.75 -8.89 5.86
C ARG A 132 19.43 -8.13 7.15
N GLU A 133 20.12 -7.01 7.39
CA GLU A 133 19.95 -6.18 8.58
C GLU A 133 18.84 -5.13 8.41
N ILE A 134 18.32 -4.95 7.18
CA ILE A 134 17.15 -4.11 6.91
C ILE A 134 15.93 -4.88 7.40
N VAL A 135 15.13 -4.35 8.32
CA VAL A 135 14.01 -5.08 8.93
C VAL A 135 12.69 -4.36 8.62
N THR A 136 11.70 -5.12 8.15
CA THR A 136 10.31 -4.67 8.08
C THR A 136 9.55 -5.23 9.27
N HIS A 137 8.67 -4.43 9.86
CA HIS A 137 7.88 -4.84 11.03
C HIS A 137 6.42 -5.12 10.67
N GLY A 138 6.04 -4.88 9.41
CA GLY A 138 4.67 -4.99 8.93
C GLY A 138 3.73 -3.97 9.57
N PHE A 139 2.44 -4.12 9.28
CA PHE A 139 1.43 -3.27 9.87
C PHE A 139 1.24 -3.62 11.34
N LYS A 140 1.23 -2.60 12.20
CA LYS A 140 0.86 -2.73 13.60
C LYS A 140 -0.10 -1.60 13.95
N PRO A 141 -1.40 -1.88 14.12
CA PRO A 141 -2.34 -0.85 14.53
C PRO A 141 -2.07 -0.44 15.98
N GLU A 142 -2.37 0.80 16.32
CA GLU A 142 -2.34 1.28 17.72
C GLU A 142 -3.63 0.98 18.48
N TYR A 143 -4.68 0.61 17.74
CA TYR A 143 -6.02 0.36 18.25
C TYR A 143 -6.44 -1.07 17.90
N GLU A 144 -7.37 -1.61 18.67
CA GLU A 144 -8.05 -2.85 18.31
C GLU A 144 -8.81 -2.64 16.99
N VAL A 145 -8.62 -3.58 16.05
CA VAL A 145 -9.27 -3.60 14.74
C VAL A 145 -9.92 -4.97 14.59
N ASP A 146 -11.21 -4.99 14.31
CA ASP A 146 -11.97 -6.24 14.20
C ASP A 146 -11.78 -6.91 12.84
N TYR A 147 -11.57 -6.11 11.80
CA TYR A 147 -11.46 -6.57 10.43
C TYR A 147 -10.55 -5.69 9.59
N TYR A 148 -9.79 -6.33 8.70
CA TYR A 148 -8.82 -5.67 7.83
C TYR A 148 -9.21 -5.88 6.38
N VAL A 149 -9.07 -4.83 5.59
CA VAL A 149 -9.17 -4.89 4.14
C VAL A 149 -7.86 -4.36 3.58
N SER A 150 -7.03 -5.23 3.00
CA SER A 150 -5.79 -4.84 2.35
C SER A 150 -6.02 -4.75 0.84
N VAL A 151 -5.95 -3.54 0.28
CA VAL A 151 -6.26 -3.29 -1.13
C VAL A 151 -4.98 -2.96 -1.89
N ASN A 152 -4.60 -3.85 -2.80
CA ASN A 152 -3.48 -3.71 -3.74
C ASN A 152 -2.11 -3.40 -3.11
N LEU A 153 -1.95 -3.62 -1.80
CA LEU A 153 -0.68 -3.44 -1.12
C LEU A 153 0.30 -4.58 -1.37
N LEU A 154 -0.15 -5.84 -1.39
CA LEU A 154 0.79 -6.97 -1.46
C LEU A 154 1.69 -6.91 -2.71
N ASN A 155 1.14 -6.46 -3.84
CA ASN A 155 1.89 -6.28 -5.08
C ASN A 155 2.63 -4.93 -5.19
N GLN A 156 2.23 -3.91 -4.42
CA GLN A 156 2.73 -2.53 -4.61
C GLN A 156 3.63 -2.01 -3.48
N LEU A 157 3.50 -2.57 -2.27
CA LEU A 157 4.09 -2.04 -1.03
C LEU A 157 5.62 -1.89 -1.10
N ASP A 158 6.29 -2.73 -1.89
CA ASP A 158 7.74 -2.72 -2.02
C ASP A 158 8.26 -1.87 -3.20
N ILE A 159 7.41 -1.50 -4.17
CA ILE A 159 7.85 -0.95 -5.47
C ILE A 159 8.76 0.26 -5.30
N LEU A 160 8.27 1.32 -4.64
CA LEU A 160 9.02 2.57 -4.49
C LEU A 160 10.26 2.40 -3.60
N ILE A 161 10.23 1.46 -2.65
CA ILE A 161 11.36 1.15 -1.78
C ILE A 161 12.48 0.49 -2.59
N ILE A 162 12.13 -0.52 -3.39
CA ILE A 162 13.06 -1.24 -4.25
C ILE A 162 13.60 -0.32 -5.34
N ASP A 163 12.75 0.47 -6.00
CA ASP A 163 13.16 1.40 -7.06
C ASP A 163 14.12 2.47 -6.54
N TYR A 164 13.88 2.97 -5.33
CA TYR A 164 14.80 3.93 -4.70
C TYR A 164 16.18 3.33 -4.43
N LEU A 165 16.24 2.09 -3.94
CA LEU A 165 17.50 1.36 -3.73
C LEU A 165 18.21 1.05 -5.07
N LYS A 166 17.45 0.62 -6.09
CA LYS A 166 17.94 0.36 -7.46
C LYS A 166 18.60 1.58 -8.07
N LYS A 167 17.93 2.73 -8.00
CA LYS A 167 18.42 4.03 -8.50
C LYS A 167 19.77 4.44 -7.89
N HIS A 168 20.09 3.94 -6.72
CA HIS A 168 21.35 4.23 -6.03
C HIS A 168 22.39 3.12 -6.13
N HIS A 169 22.10 2.05 -6.87
CA HIS A 169 23.02 0.96 -7.18
C HIS A 169 23.74 0.38 -5.95
N ILE A 170 23.05 0.34 -4.80
CA ILE A 170 23.64 -0.11 -3.52
C ILE A 170 23.62 -1.64 -3.41
N TYR A 171 22.59 -2.27 -3.98
CA TYR A 171 22.33 -3.71 -3.86
C TYR A 171 22.16 -4.36 -5.23
N SER A 172 22.54 -5.63 -5.32
CA SER A 172 22.30 -6.47 -6.49
C SER A 172 20.82 -6.83 -6.65
N GLU A 173 20.42 -7.23 -7.86
CA GLU A 173 19.04 -7.67 -8.13
C GLU A 173 18.62 -8.84 -7.23
N GLN A 174 19.53 -9.78 -6.93
CA GLN A 174 19.22 -10.90 -6.03
C GLN A 174 18.98 -10.44 -4.58
N GLU A 175 19.75 -9.46 -4.09
CA GLU A 175 19.53 -8.87 -2.76
C GLU A 175 18.18 -8.14 -2.70
N LEU A 176 17.86 -7.36 -3.74
CA LEU A 176 16.60 -6.62 -3.82
C LEU A 176 15.39 -7.53 -3.94
N HIS A 177 15.49 -8.62 -4.71
CA HIS A 177 14.45 -9.64 -4.80
C HIS A 177 14.16 -10.30 -3.44
N ARG A 178 15.21 -10.60 -2.66
CA ARG A 178 15.04 -11.10 -1.28
C ARG A 178 14.38 -10.08 -0.37
N LEU A 179 14.70 -8.79 -0.50
CA LEU A 179 14.04 -7.74 0.28
C LEU A 179 12.56 -7.62 -0.10
N ARG A 180 12.25 -7.67 -1.40
CA ARG A 180 10.86 -7.67 -1.91
C ARG A 180 10.04 -8.80 -1.28
N HIS A 181 10.50 -10.05 -1.37
CA HIS A 181 9.83 -11.19 -0.74
C HIS A 181 9.64 -10.97 0.77
N ARG A 182 10.64 -10.42 1.46
CA ARG A 182 10.52 -10.13 2.91
C ARG A 182 9.47 -9.07 3.22
N ILE A 183 9.35 -8.02 2.42
CA ILE A 183 8.31 -6.99 2.58
C ILE A 183 6.93 -7.62 2.39
N GLN A 184 6.73 -8.34 1.29
CA GLN A 184 5.47 -8.99 0.96
C GLN A 184 5.07 -10.02 2.02
N LYS A 185 6.01 -10.89 2.40
CA LYS A 185 5.80 -11.87 3.48
C LYS A 185 5.44 -11.19 4.80
N CYS A 186 6.15 -10.12 5.17
CA CYS A 186 5.87 -9.42 6.43
C CYS A 186 4.49 -8.75 6.42
N HIS A 187 4.03 -8.26 5.27
CA HIS A 187 2.66 -7.75 5.12
C HIS A 187 1.64 -8.85 5.37
N VAL A 188 1.76 -9.99 4.67
CA VAL A 188 0.86 -11.14 4.88
C VAL A 188 0.89 -11.63 6.33
N ASP A 189 2.08 -11.76 6.93
CA ASP A 189 2.24 -12.20 8.32
C ASP A 189 1.63 -11.19 9.33
N SER A 190 1.45 -9.91 8.94
CA SER A 190 0.81 -8.89 9.77
C SER A 190 -0.72 -8.88 9.68
N LEU A 191 -1.32 -9.63 8.75
CA LEU A 191 -2.75 -9.70 8.54
C LEU A 191 -3.36 -10.88 9.34
N PRO A 192 -4.30 -10.63 10.27
CA PRO A 192 -4.85 -11.71 11.08
C PRO A 192 -5.71 -12.67 10.26
N ALA A 193 -5.43 -13.97 10.38
CA ALA A 193 -6.20 -15.03 9.75
C ALA A 193 -7.67 -15.02 10.21
N GLY A 194 -8.61 -15.19 9.27
CA GLY A 194 -10.04 -15.16 9.53
C GLY A 194 -10.65 -13.77 9.78
N LYS A 195 -9.82 -12.72 9.85
CA LYS A 195 -10.25 -11.32 10.05
C LYS A 195 -9.76 -10.39 8.94
N THR A 196 -9.42 -10.93 7.77
CA THR A 196 -8.84 -10.13 6.68
C THR A 196 -9.48 -10.46 5.33
N CYS A 197 -9.79 -9.41 4.58
CA CYS A 197 -9.99 -9.41 3.14
C CYS A 197 -8.71 -8.91 2.45
N LEU A 198 -8.08 -9.73 1.62
CA LEU A 198 -6.88 -9.35 0.86
C LEU A 198 -7.22 -9.31 -0.63
N ILE A 199 -6.98 -8.16 -1.26
CA ILE A 199 -7.17 -7.92 -2.69
C ILE A 199 -5.81 -7.51 -3.26
N THR A 200 -5.37 -8.20 -4.31
CA THR A 200 -4.05 -7.97 -4.92
C THR A 200 -4.02 -8.52 -6.34
N ASP A 201 -3.21 -7.88 -7.18
CA ASP A 201 -2.82 -8.44 -8.47
C ASP A 201 -1.61 -9.35 -8.29
N TYR A 202 -1.64 -10.54 -8.90
CA TYR A 202 -0.54 -11.51 -8.76
C TYR A 202 0.40 -11.54 -9.98
N GLU A 203 -0.08 -11.15 -11.16
CA GLU A 203 0.72 -11.05 -12.38
C GLU A 203 0.27 -9.89 -13.26
N GLU A 204 1.21 -9.32 -14.01
CA GLU A 204 0.95 -8.35 -15.08
C GLU A 204 1.30 -8.99 -16.43
N LEU A 205 0.39 -8.87 -17.40
CA LEU A 205 0.55 -9.37 -18.75
C LEU A 205 0.63 -8.18 -19.73
N ILE A 206 1.71 -8.11 -20.50
CA ILE A 206 1.94 -7.04 -21.47
C ILE A 206 1.74 -7.62 -22.88
N TYR A 207 0.80 -7.03 -23.61
CA TYR A 207 0.48 -7.41 -24.98
C TYR A 207 0.90 -6.32 -25.97
N LYS A 208 1.38 -6.74 -27.14
CA LYS A 208 1.57 -5.87 -28.31
C LYS A 208 0.82 -6.48 -29.47
N GLU A 209 -0.08 -5.71 -30.08
CA GLU A 209 -0.92 -6.18 -31.21
C GLU A 209 -1.65 -7.51 -30.90
N ASN A 210 -2.19 -7.65 -29.68
CA ASN A 210 -2.84 -8.84 -29.13
C ASN A 210 -1.92 -10.07 -28.92
N ILE A 211 -0.61 -9.93 -29.05
CA ILE A 211 0.38 -10.98 -28.76
C ILE A 211 0.98 -10.72 -27.38
N LEU A 212 1.01 -11.74 -26.53
CA LEU A 212 1.65 -11.66 -25.20
C LEU A 212 3.18 -11.52 -25.37
N GLU A 213 3.74 -10.37 -24.99
CA GLU A 213 5.19 -10.13 -25.05
C GLU A 213 5.89 -10.45 -23.73
N LYS A 214 5.23 -10.14 -22.60
CA LYS A 214 5.86 -10.25 -21.28
C LYS A 214 4.86 -10.62 -20.21
N ARG A 215 5.33 -11.42 -19.25
CA ARG A 215 4.66 -11.73 -17.98
C ARG A 215 5.55 -11.27 -16.84
N ASN A 216 5.02 -10.44 -15.95
CA ASN A 216 5.71 -9.98 -14.75
C ASN A 216 4.98 -10.54 -13.52
N PRO A 217 5.58 -11.45 -12.73
CA PRO A 217 5.02 -11.79 -11.42
C PRO A 217 5.11 -10.57 -10.50
N LEU A 218 4.02 -10.28 -9.79
CA LEU A 218 3.93 -9.14 -8.86
C LEU A 218 4.04 -9.57 -7.39
N VAL A 219 3.73 -10.83 -7.12
CA VAL A 219 3.87 -11.48 -5.82
C VAL A 219 5.00 -12.52 -5.92
N HIS A 220 5.89 -12.53 -4.93
CA HIS A 220 7.16 -13.29 -4.96
C HIS A 220 7.31 -14.23 -3.78
#